data_AF-A0A955QEL3-F1
#
_entry.id   AF-A0A955QEL3-F1
#
_cell.length_a   1.000
_cell.length_b   1.000
_cell.length_c   1.000
_cell.angle_alpha   90.00
_cell.angle_beta   90.00
_cell.angle_gamma   90.00
#
_symmetry.space_group_name_H-M   'P 1'
#
loop_
_entity.id
_entity.type
_entity.pdbx_description
1 polymer ?
#
loop_
_entity_poly.entity_id
_entity_poly.type
_entity_poly.pdbx_seq_one_letter_code
_entity_poly.pdbx_strand_id
1 'polypeptide(L)'
;AMARLDTVLGQIIKDRIRSKGPMTIQEYMATCLYDSRYGFYSQGPNIGSVDGPFDTNAKFSAFAFAITKAVKQADQLLGNTIRVVELGGGTGELGKSVLRFLENDRNYMVVDPSSGLRVKQDQVGLQAVGDLTEITPAPTFLFGNEILDALPVHKVMGTEQGEILEFFVDLDEAGEFFEIPLAPSTPALLARLQSLNVTLGRGQVGEICLELSSLFQK
;
A
#
# COMPACT_ATOMS: atom_id res chain seq x y z
N ALA A 1 8.98 24.12 14.32
CA ALA A 1 8.13 22.95 14.59
C ALA A 1 6.98 22.99 13.60
N MET A 2 6.75 21.95 12.80
CA MET A 2 5.51 21.87 12.01
C MET A 2 4.34 21.88 12.98
N ALA A 3 3.37 22.78 12.78
CA ALA A 3 2.14 22.76 13.57
C ALA A 3 1.47 21.41 13.36
N ARG A 4 1.12 20.71 14.44
CA ARG A 4 0.33 19.48 14.36
C ARG A 4 -1.02 19.86 13.74
N LEU A 5 -1.41 19.13 12.70
CA LEU A 5 -2.68 19.37 12.01
C LEU A 5 -3.75 18.48 12.66
N ASP A 6 -4.73 19.12 13.29
CA ASP A 6 -5.95 18.41 13.69
C ASP A 6 -6.79 18.12 12.46
N THR A 7 -7.05 16.83 12.22
CA THR A 7 -7.85 16.36 11.10
C THR A 7 -9.12 15.68 11.60
N VAL A 8 -10.17 15.67 10.77
CA VAL A 8 -11.41 14.95 11.06
C VAL A 8 -11.13 13.46 11.31
N LEU A 9 -10.24 12.85 10.51
CA LEU A 9 -9.83 11.47 10.70
C LEU A 9 -9.10 11.26 12.02
N GLY A 10 -8.20 12.17 12.39
CA GLY A 10 -7.51 12.13 13.67
C GLY A 10 -8.49 12.11 14.84
N GLN A 11 -9.53 12.95 14.82
CA GLN A 11 -10.56 12.95 15.86
C GLN A 11 -11.36 11.64 15.89
N ILE A 12 -11.73 11.08 14.73
CA ILE A 12 -12.42 9.78 14.63
C ILE A 12 -11.57 8.67 15.25
N ILE A 13 -10.27 8.63 14.95
CA ILE A 13 -9.34 7.64 15.52
C ILE A 13 -9.22 7.85 17.03
N LYS A 14 -9.07 9.09 17.52
CA LYS A 14 -9.04 9.40 18.96
C LYS A 14 -10.29 8.88 19.66
N ASP A 15 -11.48 9.08 19.08
CA ASP A 15 -12.74 8.63 19.66
C ASP A 15 -12.91 7.10 19.62
N ARG A 16 -12.39 6.42 18.58
CA ARG A 16 -12.28 4.95 18.55
C ARG A 16 -11.41 4.44 19.69
N ILE A 17 -10.23 5.04 19.89
CA ILE A 17 -9.31 4.61 20.94
C ILE A 17 -9.92 4.79 22.32
N ARG A 18 -10.56 5.94 22.59
CA ARG A 18 -11.26 6.19 23.87
C ARG A 18 -12.37 5.16 24.16
N SER A 19 -13.05 4.67 23.12
CA SER A 19 -14.19 3.76 23.28
C SER A 19 -13.83 2.28 23.28
N LYS A 20 -12.78 1.87 22.55
CA LYS A 20 -12.41 0.46 22.34
C LYS A 20 -11.02 0.10 22.86
N GLY A 21 -10.28 1.08 23.37
CA GLY A 21 -8.87 0.92 23.74
C GLY A 21 -7.92 1.07 22.55
N PRO A 22 -6.64 0.71 22.75
CA PRO A 22 -5.59 0.82 21.75
C PRO A 22 -5.91 0.10 20.43
N MET A 23 -5.32 0.54 19.34
CA MET A 23 -5.42 -0.11 18.02
C MET A 23 -4.05 -0.52 17.52
N THR A 24 -3.93 -1.57 16.73
CA THR A 24 -2.60 -1.98 16.21
C THR A 24 -2.05 -0.88 15.29
N ILE A 25 -0.71 -0.83 15.11
CA ILE A 25 -0.09 0.05 14.10
C ILE A 25 -0.65 -0.26 12.70
N GLN A 26 -0.93 -1.53 12.41
CA GLN A 26 -1.55 -1.97 11.17
C GLN A 26 -2.92 -1.32 10.97
N GLU A 27 -3.81 -1.38 11.97
CA GLU A 27 -5.15 -0.80 11.87
C GLU A 27 -5.09 0.72 11.73
N TYR A 28 -4.16 1.37 12.46
CA TYR A 28 -3.95 2.81 12.40
C TYR A 28 -3.49 3.25 11.00
N MET A 29 -2.49 2.56 10.44
CA MET A 29 -1.97 2.83 9.10
C MET A 29 -3.04 2.56 8.03
N ALA A 30 -3.76 1.44 8.12
CA ALA A 30 -4.86 1.12 7.21
C ALA A 30 -5.95 2.21 7.23
N THR A 31 -6.32 2.69 8.42
CA THR A 31 -7.31 3.77 8.57
C THR A 31 -6.80 5.08 7.97
N CYS A 32 -5.57 5.49 8.30
CA CYS A 32 -4.96 6.72 7.78
C CYS A 32 -4.86 6.73 6.25
N LEU A 33 -4.57 5.58 5.63
CA LEU A 33 -4.35 5.49 4.19
C LEU A 33 -5.65 5.25 3.40
N TYR A 34 -6.53 4.38 3.90
CA TYR A 34 -7.61 3.79 3.12
C TYR A 34 -9.01 3.99 3.70
N ASP A 35 -9.19 4.77 4.77
CA ASP A 35 -10.54 5.16 5.21
C ASP A 35 -11.33 5.72 4.02
N SER A 36 -12.54 5.20 3.81
CA SER A 36 -13.34 5.43 2.59
C SER A 36 -13.65 6.90 2.32
N ARG A 37 -13.61 7.75 3.36
CA ARG A 37 -13.92 9.17 3.24
C ARG A 37 -12.68 10.01 3.44
N TYR A 38 -11.91 9.78 4.50
CA TYR A 38 -10.85 10.68 4.93
C TYR A 38 -9.45 10.09 4.79
N GLY A 39 -9.33 8.84 4.35
CA GLY A 39 -8.05 8.19 4.11
C GLY A 39 -7.27 8.94 3.04
N PHE A 40 -5.95 9.00 3.21
CA PHE A 40 -5.06 9.74 2.33
C PHE A 40 -5.30 9.42 0.85
N TYR A 41 -5.38 8.15 0.46
CA TYR A 41 -5.58 7.75 -0.94
C TYR A 41 -7.04 7.91 -1.40
N SER A 42 -8.02 7.76 -0.50
CA SER A 42 -9.45 7.92 -0.80
C SER A 42 -9.81 9.36 -1.16
N GLN A 43 -9.11 10.32 -0.54
CA GLN A 43 -9.23 11.75 -0.86
C GLN A 43 -8.66 12.11 -2.25
N GLY A 44 -8.04 11.17 -2.96
CA GLY A 44 -7.48 11.39 -4.28
C GLY A 44 -6.41 12.49 -4.26
N PRO A 45 -5.29 12.31 -3.56
CA PRO A 45 -4.26 13.32 -3.45
C PRO A 45 -3.63 13.58 -4.82
N ASN A 46 -3.11 14.79 -5.04
CA ASN A 46 -2.38 15.14 -6.26
C ASN A 46 -0.92 14.67 -6.18
N ILE A 47 -0.72 13.36 -6.03
CA ILE A 47 0.61 12.72 -5.99
C ILE A 47 1.37 13.06 -7.28
N GLY A 48 2.65 13.46 -7.15
CA GLY A 48 3.49 13.81 -8.31
C GLY A 48 3.27 15.21 -8.89
N SER A 49 2.31 15.99 -8.38
CA SER A 49 2.13 17.39 -8.78
C SER A 49 3.07 18.33 -8.02
N VAL A 50 3.29 19.55 -8.55
CA VAL A 50 4.13 20.59 -7.90
C VAL A 50 3.62 20.94 -6.50
N ASP A 51 2.29 20.92 -6.31
CA ASP A 51 1.62 21.14 -5.02
C ASP A 51 1.25 19.80 -4.33
N GLY A 52 1.84 18.70 -4.78
CA GLY A 52 1.58 17.35 -4.30
C GLY A 52 2.33 17.04 -3.00
N PRO A 53 1.86 16.04 -2.23
CA PRO A 53 2.47 15.69 -0.95
C PRO A 53 3.88 15.07 -1.11
N PHE A 54 4.16 14.45 -2.25
CA PHE A 54 5.46 13.87 -2.58
C PHE A 54 5.59 13.58 -4.10
N ASP A 55 6.84 13.48 -4.54
CA ASP A 55 7.25 13.04 -5.87
C ASP A 55 7.37 11.52 -5.93
N THR A 56 7.04 10.92 -7.06
CA THR A 56 7.34 9.51 -7.35
C THR A 56 8.16 9.39 -8.63
N ASN A 57 8.76 8.23 -8.87
CA ASN A 57 9.51 7.99 -10.10
C ASN A 57 8.63 8.03 -11.38
N ALA A 58 7.30 7.97 -11.22
CA ALA A 58 6.31 7.99 -12.29
C ALA A 58 6.43 9.22 -13.20
N LYS A 59 6.91 10.34 -12.67
CA LYS A 59 7.11 11.58 -13.46
C LYS A 59 8.27 11.49 -14.46
N PHE A 60 9.18 10.53 -14.29
CA PHE A 60 10.33 10.37 -15.17
C PHE A 60 10.02 9.39 -16.30
N SER A 61 9.94 9.92 -17.53
CA SER A 61 9.64 9.12 -18.73
C SER A 61 10.60 7.94 -18.96
N ALA A 62 11.86 8.05 -18.51
CA ALA A 62 12.84 6.97 -18.57
C ALA A 62 12.42 5.72 -17.77
N PHE A 63 11.70 5.91 -16.66
CA PHE A 63 11.20 4.80 -15.85
C PHE A 63 10.08 4.05 -16.57
N ALA A 64 9.09 4.78 -17.11
CA ALA A 64 8.04 4.21 -17.95
C ALA A 64 8.60 3.48 -19.19
N PHE A 65 9.66 4.02 -19.80
CA PHE A 65 10.36 3.37 -20.91
C PHE A 65 11.04 2.07 -20.49
N ALA A 66 11.67 2.01 -19.31
CA ALA A 66 12.28 0.78 -18.81
C ALA A 66 11.24 -0.33 -18.56
N ILE A 67 10.09 0.02 -17.96
CA ILE A 67 8.96 -0.92 -17.80
C ILE A 67 8.48 -1.42 -19.17
N THR A 68 8.34 -0.52 -20.13
CA THR A 68 7.94 -0.86 -21.51
C THR A 68 8.91 -1.88 -22.13
N LYS A 69 10.22 -1.73 -21.90
CA LYS A 69 11.22 -2.69 -22.39
C LYS A 69 11.06 -4.07 -21.76
N ALA A 70 10.80 -4.14 -20.45
CA ALA A 70 10.52 -5.40 -19.77
C ALA A 70 9.24 -6.07 -20.30
N VAL A 71 8.18 -5.29 -20.53
CA VAL A 71 6.94 -5.79 -21.14
C VAL A 71 7.20 -6.35 -22.56
N LYS A 72 7.90 -5.60 -23.42
CA LYS A 72 8.23 -6.08 -24.78
C LYS A 72 9.12 -7.32 -24.77
N GLN A 73 9.99 -7.47 -23.77
CA GLN A 73 10.79 -8.68 -23.59
C GLN A 73 9.91 -9.88 -23.20
N ALA A 74 8.93 -9.68 -22.33
CA ALA A 74 7.96 -10.72 -21.97
C ALA A 74 7.09 -11.12 -23.18
N ASP A 75 6.65 -10.16 -23.99
CA ASP A 75 5.95 -10.41 -25.26
C ASP A 75 6.79 -11.35 -26.16
N GLN A 76 8.09 -11.06 -26.30
CA GLN A 76 9.02 -11.87 -27.12
C GLN A 76 9.22 -13.29 -26.57
N LEU A 77 9.35 -13.43 -25.25
CA LEU A 77 9.57 -14.73 -24.60
C LEU A 77 8.35 -15.66 -24.73
N LEU A 78 7.14 -15.09 -24.73
CA LEU A 78 5.89 -15.84 -24.83
C LEU A 78 5.37 -15.97 -26.26
N GLY A 79 5.92 -15.18 -27.19
CA GLY A 79 5.55 -15.21 -28.61
C GLY A 79 4.19 -14.57 -28.92
N ASN A 80 3.64 -13.79 -27.98
CA ASN A 80 2.35 -13.12 -28.11
C ASN A 80 2.34 -11.81 -27.32
N THR A 81 1.44 -10.88 -27.69
CA THR A 81 1.18 -9.69 -26.88
C THR A 81 0.43 -10.08 -25.61
N ILE A 82 1.01 -9.78 -24.45
CA ILE A 82 0.39 -10.06 -23.16
C ILE A 82 -0.29 -8.85 -22.56
N ARG A 83 -1.31 -9.10 -21.73
CA ARG A 83 -1.95 -8.08 -20.92
C ARG A 83 -0.94 -7.46 -19.98
N VAL A 84 -1.10 -6.18 -19.68
CA VAL A 84 -0.35 -5.52 -18.61
C VAL A 84 -1.31 -5.14 -17.49
N VAL A 85 -0.95 -5.48 -16.26
CA VAL A 85 -1.68 -5.07 -15.05
C VAL A 85 -0.74 -4.26 -14.16
N GLU A 86 -1.15 -3.06 -13.82
CA GLU A 86 -0.50 -2.19 -12.83
C GLU A 86 -1.24 -2.28 -11.50
N LEU A 87 -0.56 -2.75 -10.44
CA LEU A 87 -1.06 -2.67 -9.07
C LEU A 87 -0.81 -1.25 -8.56
N GLY A 88 -1.88 -0.61 -8.07
CA GLY A 88 -1.95 0.77 -7.57
C GLY A 88 -1.34 1.81 -8.51
N GLY A 89 -2.08 2.15 -9.57
CA GLY A 89 -1.61 3.10 -10.60
C GLY A 89 -1.56 4.57 -10.15
N GLY A 90 -1.88 4.88 -8.89
CA GLY A 90 -1.83 6.24 -8.36
C GLY A 90 -2.73 7.18 -9.17
N THR A 91 -2.18 8.29 -9.65
CA THR A 91 -2.88 9.24 -10.53
C THR A 91 -3.03 8.74 -11.99
N GLY A 92 -2.44 7.59 -12.33
CA GLY A 92 -2.44 7.01 -13.68
C GLY A 92 -1.34 7.55 -14.60
N GLU A 93 -0.44 8.42 -14.12
CA GLU A 93 0.60 9.04 -14.94
C GLU A 93 1.64 8.03 -15.44
N LEU A 94 2.04 7.08 -14.60
CA LEU A 94 2.96 6.00 -14.96
C LEU A 94 2.35 5.12 -16.04
N GLY A 95 1.15 4.58 -15.78
CA GLY A 95 0.45 3.74 -16.74
C GLY A 95 0.17 4.42 -18.07
N LYS A 96 -0.22 5.70 -18.08
CA LYS A 96 -0.38 6.49 -19.30
C LYS A 96 0.94 6.62 -20.09
N SER A 97 2.04 6.82 -19.38
CA SER A 97 3.37 6.94 -20.01
C SER A 97 3.86 5.61 -20.56
N VAL A 98 3.66 4.52 -19.82
CA VAL A 98 3.94 3.15 -20.27
C VAL A 98 3.11 2.83 -21.50
N LEU A 99 1.80 3.07 -21.46
CA LEU A 99 0.89 2.82 -22.58
C LEU A 99 1.23 3.66 -23.82
N ARG A 100 1.85 4.83 -23.67
CA ARG A 100 2.35 5.62 -24.82
C ARG A 100 3.55 4.98 -25.52
N PHE A 101 4.42 4.31 -24.77
CA PHE A 101 5.60 3.63 -25.32
C PHE A 101 5.28 2.22 -25.82
N LEU A 102 4.25 1.61 -25.27
CA LEU A 102 3.61 0.41 -25.79
C LEU A 102 2.72 0.84 -26.98
N GLU A 103 2.71 0.10 -28.08
CA GLU A 103 1.83 0.46 -29.20
C GLU A 103 0.35 0.28 -28.80
N ASN A 104 -0.54 1.16 -29.26
CA ASN A 104 -1.88 1.49 -28.72
C ASN A 104 -2.97 0.38 -28.69
N ASP A 105 -2.63 -0.90 -28.79
CA ASP A 105 -3.62 -1.99 -28.90
C ASP A 105 -3.33 -3.14 -27.92
N ARG A 106 -3.25 -2.78 -26.64
CA ARG A 106 -3.03 -3.75 -25.54
C ARG A 106 -4.10 -3.59 -24.48
N ASN A 107 -4.54 -4.73 -23.95
CA ASN A 107 -5.28 -4.76 -22.69
C ASN A 107 -4.35 -4.30 -21.54
N TYR A 108 -4.52 -3.05 -21.12
CA TYR A 108 -3.82 -2.44 -19.99
C TYR A 108 -4.85 -2.14 -18.89
N MET A 109 -4.64 -2.69 -17.70
CA MET A 109 -5.55 -2.51 -16.56
C MET A 109 -4.80 -2.03 -15.33
N VAL A 110 -5.45 -1.21 -14.52
CA VAL A 110 -4.99 -0.82 -13.20
C VAL A 110 -5.84 -1.54 -12.15
N VAL A 111 -5.22 -2.07 -11.11
CA VAL A 111 -5.90 -2.58 -9.91
C VAL A 111 -5.60 -1.64 -8.76
N ASP A 112 -6.61 -0.89 -8.31
CA ASP A 112 -6.44 0.11 -7.26
C ASP A 112 -7.63 0.08 -6.30
N PRO A 113 -7.45 -0.17 -4.99
CA PRO A 113 -8.56 -0.23 -4.05
C PRO A 113 -9.22 1.15 -3.82
N SER A 114 -8.53 2.26 -4.07
CA SER A 114 -9.06 3.61 -3.89
C SER A 114 -10.01 4.01 -5.03
N SER A 115 -11.29 4.20 -4.71
CA SER A 115 -12.28 4.71 -5.67
C SER A 115 -11.92 6.10 -6.20
N GLY A 116 -11.34 6.97 -5.35
CA GLY A 116 -10.89 8.30 -5.74
C GLY A 116 -9.76 8.29 -6.76
N LEU A 117 -8.79 7.38 -6.61
CA LEU A 117 -7.70 7.21 -7.59
C LEU A 117 -8.20 6.56 -8.88
N ARG A 118 -9.12 5.58 -8.80
CA ARG A 118 -9.75 5.00 -10.02
C ARG A 118 -10.45 6.05 -10.88
N VAL A 119 -11.09 7.06 -10.28
CA VAL A 119 -11.66 8.18 -11.04
C VAL A 119 -10.58 8.98 -11.79
N LYS A 120 -9.42 9.22 -11.17
CA LYS A 120 -8.29 9.92 -11.85
C LYS A 120 -7.69 9.08 -12.98
N GLN A 121 -7.60 7.77 -12.78
CA GLN A 121 -7.11 6.82 -13.78
C GLN A 121 -8.02 6.78 -15.01
N ASP A 122 -9.34 6.76 -14.81
CA ASP A 122 -10.34 6.84 -15.88
C ASP A 122 -10.23 8.17 -16.66
N GLN A 123 -10.05 9.30 -15.97
CA GLN A 123 -9.86 10.62 -16.60
C GLN A 123 -8.62 10.69 -17.52
N VAL A 124 -7.61 9.85 -17.28
CA VAL A 124 -6.43 9.76 -18.15
C VAL A 124 -6.51 8.63 -19.19
N GLY A 125 -7.65 7.95 -19.28
CA GLY A 125 -7.96 6.92 -20.27
C GLY A 125 -7.51 5.52 -19.89
N LEU A 126 -7.26 5.24 -18.60
CA LEU A 126 -6.91 3.91 -18.12
C LEU A 126 -8.14 3.18 -17.57
N GLN A 127 -8.26 1.89 -17.88
CA GLN A 127 -9.28 1.03 -17.27
C GLN A 127 -8.78 0.57 -15.89
N ALA A 128 -9.58 0.82 -14.85
CA ALA A 128 -9.23 0.47 -13.47
C ALA A 128 -10.32 -0.38 -12.78
N VAL A 129 -9.90 -1.35 -11.96
CA VAL A 129 -10.76 -2.19 -11.11
C VAL A 129 -10.29 -2.13 -9.66
N GLY A 130 -11.15 -2.50 -8.70
CA GLY A 130 -10.84 -2.43 -7.27
C GLY A 130 -9.98 -3.58 -6.77
N ASP A 131 -10.14 -4.76 -7.38
CA ASP A 131 -9.51 -5.99 -6.94
C ASP A 131 -9.05 -6.86 -8.11
N LEU A 132 -7.96 -7.62 -7.92
CA LEU A 132 -7.44 -8.53 -8.94
C LEU A 132 -8.44 -9.63 -9.32
N THR A 133 -9.36 -10.00 -8.41
CA THR A 133 -10.42 -10.99 -8.67
C THR A 133 -11.46 -10.52 -9.69
N GLU A 134 -11.53 -9.23 -10.00
CA GLU A 134 -12.37 -8.67 -11.06
C GLU A 134 -11.77 -8.89 -12.46
N ILE A 135 -10.52 -9.36 -12.54
CA ILE A 135 -9.79 -9.56 -13.79
C ILE A 135 -9.83 -11.05 -14.18
N THR A 136 -10.25 -11.33 -15.41
CA THR A 136 -10.23 -12.69 -15.96
C THR A 136 -8.79 -13.22 -16.10
N PRO A 137 -8.47 -14.45 -15.67
CA PRO A 137 -7.13 -15.02 -15.84
C PRO A 137 -6.67 -15.07 -17.31
N ALA A 138 -5.45 -14.58 -17.57
CA ALA A 138 -4.80 -14.58 -18.89
C ALA A 138 -3.29 -14.33 -18.73
N PRO A 139 -2.44 -14.64 -19.73
CA PRO A 139 -1.03 -14.25 -19.72
C PRO A 139 -0.88 -12.75 -19.46
N THR A 140 -0.17 -12.39 -18.38
CA THR A 140 -0.15 -11.02 -17.84
C THR A 140 1.25 -10.65 -17.38
N PHE A 141 1.71 -9.47 -17.77
CA PHE A 141 2.81 -8.77 -17.12
C PHE A 141 2.23 -7.95 -15.95
N LEU A 142 2.50 -8.39 -14.73
CA LEU A 142 2.07 -7.70 -13.52
C LEU A 142 3.22 -6.86 -12.97
N PHE A 143 2.97 -5.59 -12.69
CA PHE A 143 3.92 -4.74 -11.96
C PHE A 143 3.19 -3.84 -10.97
N GLY A 144 3.89 -3.37 -9.95
CA GLY A 144 3.40 -2.36 -9.02
C GLY A 144 4.59 -1.51 -8.58
N ASN A 145 4.46 -0.19 -8.68
CA ASN A 145 5.48 0.74 -8.21
C ASN A 145 5.03 1.32 -6.87
N GLU A 146 5.88 1.25 -5.84
CA GLU A 146 5.57 1.84 -4.52
C GLU A 146 4.22 1.35 -3.96
N ILE A 147 3.98 0.05 -4.08
CA ILE A 147 2.81 -0.61 -3.50
C ILE A 147 3.11 -1.19 -2.13
N LEU A 148 4.27 -1.83 -1.99
CA LEU A 148 4.62 -2.59 -0.78
C LEU A 148 4.91 -1.70 0.42
N ASP A 149 5.37 -0.48 0.19
CA ASP A 149 5.61 0.56 1.20
C ASP A 149 4.32 1.20 1.73
N ALA A 150 3.23 1.15 0.95
CA ALA A 150 1.90 1.60 1.37
C ALA A 150 1.09 0.52 2.10
N LEU A 151 1.56 -0.73 2.14
CA LEU A 151 0.83 -1.81 2.82
C LEU A 151 0.89 -1.64 4.35
N PRO A 152 -0.25 -1.73 5.05
CA PRO A 152 -0.27 -1.71 6.50
C PRO A 152 0.59 -2.82 7.11
N VAL A 153 1.34 -2.49 8.18
CA VAL A 153 2.24 -3.41 8.87
C VAL A 153 1.95 -3.48 10.36
N HIS A 154 2.13 -4.67 10.92
CA HIS A 154 2.24 -4.86 12.36
C HIS A 154 3.68 -4.61 12.78
N LYS A 155 3.89 -3.79 13.80
CA LYS A 155 5.22 -3.53 14.37
C LYS A 155 5.37 -4.37 15.64
N VAL A 156 6.40 -5.20 15.71
CA VAL A 156 6.64 -6.15 16.81
C VAL A 156 8.00 -5.94 17.46
N MET A 157 8.16 -6.35 18.71
CA MET A 157 9.39 -6.24 19.47
C MET A 157 9.72 -7.51 20.25
N GLY A 158 10.98 -7.92 20.23
CA GLY A 158 11.49 -8.98 21.09
C GLY A 158 11.76 -8.52 22.53
N THR A 159 11.41 -9.35 23.51
CA THR A 159 11.71 -9.13 24.92
C THR A 159 12.97 -9.88 25.36
N GLU A 160 13.43 -9.65 26.59
CA GLU A 160 14.58 -10.39 27.15
C GLU A 160 14.27 -11.87 27.40
N GLN A 161 13.00 -12.17 27.66
CA GLN A 161 12.48 -13.52 27.92
C GLN A 161 12.19 -14.31 26.63
N GLY A 162 12.44 -13.71 25.45
CA GLY A 162 12.16 -14.33 24.15
C GLY A 162 10.70 -14.26 23.71
N GLU A 163 9.85 -13.55 24.46
CA GLU A 163 8.47 -13.25 24.08
C GLU A 163 8.43 -12.13 23.03
N ILE A 164 7.36 -12.12 22.22
CA ILE A 164 7.09 -11.07 21.24
C ILE A 164 5.95 -10.20 21.75
N LEU A 165 6.17 -8.88 21.73
CA LEU A 165 5.13 -7.87 21.91
C LEU A 165 4.80 -7.21 20.56
N GLU A 166 3.63 -6.65 20.44
CA GLU A 166 3.19 -5.84 19.30
C GLU A 166 2.97 -4.40 19.74
N PHE A 167 3.35 -3.43 18.90
CA PHE A 167 3.06 -2.03 19.13
C PHE A 167 1.64 -1.68 18.68
N PHE A 168 0.96 -0.95 19.54
CA PHE A 168 -0.36 -0.37 19.34
C PHE A 168 -0.25 1.16 19.43
N VAL A 169 -1.19 1.86 18.83
CA VAL A 169 -1.42 3.30 19.00
C VAL A 169 -2.48 3.50 20.07
N ASP A 170 -2.16 4.34 21.06
CA ASP A 170 -3.07 4.78 22.13
C ASP A 170 -2.95 6.31 22.33
N LEU A 171 -3.69 6.88 23.29
CA LEU A 171 -3.65 8.30 23.65
C LEU A 171 -2.99 8.53 25.02
N ASP A 172 -2.06 9.47 25.08
CA ASP A 172 -1.47 9.91 26.35
C ASP A 172 -2.45 10.76 27.18
N GLU A 173 -2.01 11.24 28.35
CA GLU A 173 -2.82 12.09 29.24
C GLU A 173 -3.25 13.42 28.59
N ALA A 174 -2.52 13.89 27.58
CA ALA A 174 -2.85 15.09 26.81
C ALA A 174 -3.79 14.79 25.62
N GLY A 175 -4.13 13.52 25.37
CA GLY A 175 -4.96 13.09 24.25
C GLY A 175 -4.20 13.00 22.93
N GLU A 176 -2.88 12.85 22.98
CA GLU A 176 -2.00 12.74 21.82
C GLU A 176 -1.59 11.29 21.53
N PHE A 177 -1.42 10.95 20.25
CA PHE A 177 -1.06 9.60 19.83
C PHE A 177 0.34 9.21 20.33
N PHE A 178 0.46 8.01 20.89
CA PHE A 178 1.73 7.39 21.24
C PHE A 178 1.71 5.87 21.00
N GLU A 179 2.89 5.26 20.87
CA GLU A 179 3.01 3.81 20.70
C GLU A 179 3.16 3.10 22.05
N ILE A 180 2.43 2.00 22.24
CA ILE A 180 2.55 1.12 23.41
C ILE A 180 2.76 -0.34 23.03
N PRO A 181 3.67 -1.07 23.68
CA PRO A 181 3.83 -2.50 23.46
C PRO A 181 2.80 -3.30 24.28
N LEU A 182 2.03 -4.17 23.62
CA LEU A 182 1.06 -5.08 24.22
C LEU A 182 1.24 -6.51 23.69
N ALA A 183 0.44 -7.45 24.21
CA ALA A 183 0.40 -8.80 23.68
C ALA A 183 0.00 -8.78 22.18
N PRO A 184 0.56 -9.70 21.35
CA PRO A 184 0.21 -9.78 19.94
C PRO A 184 -1.29 -9.91 19.70
N SER A 185 -1.82 -9.10 18.80
CA SER A 185 -3.23 -9.09 18.37
C SER A 185 -3.65 -10.37 17.65
N THR A 186 -2.68 -11.10 17.08
CA THR A 186 -2.93 -12.33 16.32
C THR A 186 -1.76 -13.32 16.39
N PRO A 187 -2.02 -14.64 16.49
CA PRO A 187 -0.97 -15.66 16.43
C PRO A 187 -0.24 -15.70 15.07
N ALA A 188 -0.81 -15.09 14.02
CA ALA A 188 -0.20 -15.03 12.69
C ALA A 188 1.16 -14.33 12.68
N LEU A 189 1.40 -13.38 13.61
CA LEU A 189 2.68 -12.68 13.73
C LEU A 189 3.81 -13.65 14.13
N LEU A 190 3.56 -14.49 15.13
CA LEU A 190 4.52 -15.50 15.57
C LEU A 190 4.73 -16.56 14.49
N ALA A 191 3.64 -17.03 13.86
CA ALA A 191 3.73 -17.97 12.76
C ALA A 191 4.56 -17.42 11.59
N ARG A 192 4.42 -16.11 11.29
CA ARG A 192 5.19 -15.45 10.24
C ARG A 192 6.68 -15.39 10.58
N LEU A 193 7.04 -14.96 11.79
CA LEU A 193 8.43 -14.95 12.27
C LEU A 193 9.06 -16.34 12.20
N GLN A 194 8.33 -17.36 12.67
CA GLN A 194 8.76 -18.76 12.59
C GLN A 194 8.98 -19.22 11.15
N SER A 195 8.05 -18.92 10.23
CA SER A 195 8.19 -19.30 8.82
C SER A 195 9.42 -18.71 8.13
N LEU A 196 9.88 -17.56 8.61
CA LEU A 196 11.06 -16.86 8.11
C LEU A 196 12.34 -17.20 8.89
N ASN A 197 12.26 -18.06 9.91
CA ASN A 197 13.34 -18.33 10.87
C ASN A 197 13.93 -17.04 11.48
N VAL A 198 13.06 -16.07 11.80
CA VAL A 198 13.46 -14.80 12.42
C VAL A 198 13.20 -14.86 13.92
N THR A 199 14.24 -14.54 14.69
CA THR A 199 14.16 -14.35 16.15
C THR A 199 14.50 -12.91 16.48
N LEU A 200 13.67 -12.25 17.28
CA LEU A 200 13.91 -10.91 17.78
C LEU A 200 14.41 -10.99 19.22
N GLY A 201 15.62 -10.49 19.46
CA GLY A 201 16.18 -10.31 20.79
C GLY A 201 15.64 -9.07 21.49
N ARG A 202 16.07 -8.86 22.75
CA ARG A 202 15.62 -7.73 23.59
C ARG A 202 15.72 -6.38 22.86
N GLY A 203 14.58 -5.73 22.69
CA GLY A 203 14.46 -4.40 22.08
C GLY A 203 14.62 -4.37 20.56
N GLN A 204 14.85 -5.51 19.91
CA GLN A 204 14.85 -5.57 18.45
C GLN A 204 13.41 -5.45 17.94
N VAL A 205 13.23 -4.58 16.96
CA VAL A 205 11.93 -4.28 16.35
C VAL A 205 11.90 -4.85 14.94
N GLY A 206 10.75 -5.41 14.56
CA GLY A 206 10.46 -5.82 13.20
C GLY A 206 9.09 -5.33 12.75
N GLU A 207 8.92 -5.22 11.43
CA GLU A 207 7.64 -4.91 10.81
C GLU A 207 7.18 -6.10 9.96
N ILE A 208 5.90 -6.46 10.09
CA ILE A 208 5.31 -7.64 9.46
C ILE A 208 4.05 -7.20 8.73
N CYS A 209 4.09 -7.24 7.39
CA CYS A 209 2.89 -7.15 6.56
C CYS A 209 2.26 -8.55 6.43
N LEU A 210 1.11 -8.78 7.06
CA LEU A 210 0.42 -10.08 6.98
C LEU A 210 -0.39 -10.20 5.68
N GLU A 211 -0.83 -9.08 5.14
CA GLU A 211 -1.63 -8.92 3.93
C GLU A 211 -0.83 -9.27 2.67
N LEU A 212 0.51 -9.16 2.73
CA LEU A 212 1.41 -9.43 1.61
C LEU A 212 1.14 -10.81 0.96
N SER A 213 0.90 -11.84 1.78
CA SER A 213 0.65 -13.19 1.27
C SER A 213 -0.63 -13.26 0.43
N SER A 214 -1.67 -12.51 0.82
CA SER A 214 -2.95 -12.51 0.10
C SER A 214 -2.85 -11.82 -1.26
N LEU A 215 -1.93 -10.86 -1.43
CA LEU A 215 -1.69 -10.19 -2.70
C LEU A 215 -1.11 -11.15 -3.74
N PHE A 216 -0.20 -12.05 -3.34
CA PHE A 216 0.49 -12.99 -4.22
C PHE A 216 -0.24 -14.33 -4.43
N GLN A 217 -1.36 -14.56 -3.74
CA GLN A 217 -2.17 -15.78 -3.87
C GLN A 217 -3.38 -15.62 -4.81
N LYS A 218 -3.63 -14.41 -5.32
CA LYS A 218 -4.67 -14.10 -6.31
C LYS A 218 -4.14 -14.30 -7.73
#